data_AF-A0A9X8VFR4-F1
#
_entry.id   AF-A0A9X8VFR4-F1
#
_cell.length_a   1.000
_cell.length_b   1.000
_cell.length_c   1.000
_cell.angle_alpha   90.00
_cell.angle_beta   90.00
_cell.angle_gamma   90.00
#
_symmetry.space_group_name_H-M   'P 1'
#
loop_
_entity.id
_entity.type
_entity.pdbx_description
1 polymer ?
#
loop_
_entity_poly.entity_id
_entity_poly.type
_entity_poly.pdbx_seq_one_letter_code
_entity_poly.pdbx_strand_id
1 'polypeptide(L)'
;GITLVQGATFRDDRNALQEVIIDDNARQALFGDFGVEPLGQIVFLGSVPARVVGVAKSERNYAPNRISVWMPYSTVMYRMVGK
;
A
#
# COMPACT_ATOMS: atom_id res chain seq x y z
N GLY A 1 -8.10 11.05 -9.16
CA GLY A 1 -6.76 11.39 -8.65
C GLY A 1 -6.67 10.89 -7.23
N ILE A 2 -5.51 10.37 -6.80
CA ILE A 2 -5.40 9.77 -5.45
C ILE A 2 -5.38 10.85 -4.36
N THR A 3 -6.28 10.75 -3.38
CA THR A 3 -6.29 11.61 -2.20
C THR A 3 -5.73 10.82 -1.03
N LEU A 4 -4.55 11.19 -0.53
CA LEU A 4 -4.01 10.61 0.70
C LEU A 4 -4.86 11.05 1.90
N VAL A 5 -5.25 10.08 2.72
CA VAL A 5 -5.90 10.30 4.01
C VAL A 5 -4.85 10.38 5.11
N GLN A 6 -3.75 9.63 4.96
CA GLN A 6 -2.69 9.57 5.95
C GLN A 6 -1.33 9.18 5.33
N GLY A 7 -0.24 9.67 5.91
CA GLY A 7 1.13 9.33 5.50
C GLY A 7 1.74 10.31 4.50
N ALA A 8 2.80 9.88 3.82
CA ALA A 8 3.54 10.69 2.85
C ALA A 8 3.50 10.04 1.45
N THR A 9 3.76 10.83 0.41
CA THR A 9 4.03 10.30 -0.93
C THR A 9 5.35 9.53 -0.95
N PHE A 10 5.50 8.61 -1.91
CA PHE A 10 6.71 7.81 -2.08
C PHE A 10 7.98 8.67 -2.06
N ARG A 11 8.98 8.28 -1.27
CA ARG A 11 10.29 8.93 -1.30
C ARG A 11 11.15 8.24 -2.36
N ASP A 12 11.71 9.03 -3.28
CA ASP A 12 12.75 8.55 -4.18
C ASP A 12 14.02 8.29 -3.36
N ASP A 13 14.56 7.08 -3.43
CA ASP A 13 15.97 6.84 -3.71
C ASP A 13 16.32 5.38 -3.41
N ARG A 14 16.52 4.58 -4.48
CA ARG A 14 17.55 3.54 -4.69
C ARG A 14 17.76 2.42 -3.65
N ASN A 15 17.13 2.47 -2.49
CA ASN A 15 17.18 1.49 -1.43
C ASN A 15 15.85 0.76 -1.43
N ALA A 16 15.89 -0.53 -1.71
CA ALA A 16 14.77 -1.41 -1.98
C ALA A 16 13.86 -1.69 -0.76
N LEU A 17 13.44 -0.66 -0.03
CA LEU A 17 12.25 -0.75 0.81
C LEU A 17 11.06 -0.55 -0.13
N GLN A 18 10.33 -1.65 -0.35
CA GLN A 18 9.18 -1.62 -1.23
C GLN A 18 8.06 -0.89 -0.50
N GLU A 19 7.93 0.41 -0.76
CA GLU A 19 6.87 1.22 -0.15
C GLU A 19 5.53 0.93 -0.82
N VAL A 20 4.48 0.82 -0.01
CA VAL A 20 3.11 0.64 -0.48
C VAL A 20 2.19 1.67 0.17
N ILE A 21 1.29 2.23 -0.65
CA ILE A 21 0.14 2.98 -0.16
C ILE A 21 -1.07 2.06 -0.29
N ILE A 22 -1.80 1.89 0.79
CA ILE A 22 -2.99 1.02 0.87
C ILE A 22 -4.27 1.88 0.86
N ASP A 23 -5.41 1.37 0.40
CA ASP A 23 -6.68 2.06 0.59
C ASP A 23 -7.30 1.80 1.98
N ASP A 24 -8.36 2.53 2.32
CA ASP A 24 -9.05 2.37 3.62
C ASP A 24 -9.68 0.96 3.78
N ASN A 25 -10.08 0.31 2.68
CA ASN A 25 -10.59 -1.06 2.71
C ASN A 25 -9.48 -2.06 3.08
N ALA A 26 -8.30 -1.90 2.49
CA ALA A 26 -7.09 -2.66 2.79
C ALA A 26 -6.64 -2.43 4.24
N ARG A 27 -6.71 -1.18 4.72
CA ARG A 27 -6.44 -0.85 6.12
C ARG A 27 -7.37 -1.63 7.05
N GLN A 28 -8.66 -1.62 6.76
CA GLN A 28 -9.65 -2.33 7.58
C GLN A 28 -9.43 -3.85 7.52
N ALA A 29 -9.21 -4.42 6.33
CA ALA A 29 -9.02 -5.85 6.15
C ALA A 29 -7.73 -6.39 6.78
N LEU A 30 -6.65 -5.62 6.76
CA LEU A 30 -5.32 -6.06 7.24
C LEU A 30 -5.06 -5.70 8.71
N PHE A 31 -5.63 -4.59 9.19
CA PHE A 31 -5.31 -4.04 10.52
C PHE A 31 -6.53 -3.76 11.39
N GLY A 32 -7.74 -3.81 10.85
CA GLY A 32 -8.98 -3.43 11.54
C GLY A 32 -9.26 -4.28 12.78
N ASP A 33 -9.05 -5.60 12.68
CA ASP A 33 -9.29 -6.53 13.79
C ASP A 33 -8.26 -6.39 14.92
N PHE A 34 -7.08 -5.85 14.61
CA PHE A 34 -5.97 -5.71 15.56
C PHE A 34 -5.88 -4.31 16.17
N GLY A 35 -6.60 -3.32 15.64
CA GLY A 35 -6.50 -1.92 16.07
C GLY A 35 -5.09 -1.33 15.90
N VAL A 36 -4.30 -1.88 14.96
CA VAL A 36 -2.90 -1.50 14.75
C VAL A 36 -2.80 -0.36 13.74
N GLU A 37 -1.90 0.59 14.01
CA GLU A 37 -1.59 1.67 13.10
C GLU A 37 -0.89 1.11 11.83
N PRO A 38 -1.45 1.29 10.62
CA PRO A 38 -0.93 0.67 9.41
C PRO A 38 0.43 1.26 8.99
N LEU A 39 0.68 2.53 9.28
CA LEU A 39 1.90 3.21 8.85
C LEU A 39 3.16 2.57 9.48
N GLY A 40 4.15 2.30 8.64
CA GLY A 40 5.42 1.69 9.05
C GLY A 40 5.37 0.16 9.16
N GLN A 41 4.19 -0.46 9.12
CA GLN A 41 4.04 -1.91 9.14
C GLN A 41 4.49 -2.55 7.83
N ILE A 42 4.92 -3.81 7.89
CA ILE A 42 5.28 -4.60 6.72
C ILE A 42 4.11 -5.53 6.39
N VAL A 43 3.62 -5.43 5.16
CA VAL A 43 2.60 -6.32 4.59
C VAL A 43 3.21 -7.14 3.46
N PHE A 44 2.74 -8.37 3.27
CA PHE A 44 3.18 -9.22 2.18
C PHE A 44 2.19 -9.12 1.01
N LEU A 45 2.66 -8.62 -0.13
CA LEU A 45 1.94 -8.64 -1.39
C LEU A 45 2.40 -9.89 -2.16
N GLY A 46 1.75 -11.02 -1.93
CA GLY A 46 2.25 -12.32 -2.37
C GLY A 46 3.54 -12.68 -1.65
N SER A 47 4.66 -12.85 -2.36
CA SER A 47 6.00 -13.12 -1.79
C SER A 47 6.81 -11.86 -1.51
N VAL A 48 6.23 -10.68 -1.74
CA VAL A 48 6.93 -9.41 -1.76
C VAL A 48 6.64 -8.62 -0.47
N PRO A 49 7.61 -8.46 0.44
CA PRO A 49 7.42 -7.65 1.64
C PRO A 49 7.42 -6.16 1.27
N ALA A 50 6.35 -5.45 1.64
CA ALA A 50 6.20 -4.02 1.40
C ALA A 50 5.88 -3.27 2.69
N ARG A 51 6.52 -2.11 2.90
CA ARG A 51 6.26 -1.23 4.04
C ARG A 51 5.14 -0.26 3.69
N VAL A 52 4.10 -0.21 4.52
CA VAL A 52 3.01 0.75 4.35
C VAL A 52 3.50 2.16 4.71
N VAL A 53 3.44 3.08 3.75
CA VAL A 53 3.88 4.49 3.94
C VAL A 53 2.74 5.49 3.87
N GLY A 54 1.56 5.05 3.44
CA GLY A 54 0.38 5.88 3.37
C GLY A 54 -0.92 5.08 3.28
N VAL A 55 -2.00 5.75 3.64
CA VAL A 55 -3.37 5.28 3.43
C VAL A 55 -4.07 6.28 2.52
N ALA A 56 -4.57 5.81 1.38
CA ALA A 56 -5.35 6.59 0.45
C ALA A 56 -6.85 6.41 0.71
N LYS A 57 -7.63 7.45 0.41
CA LYS A 57 -9.09 7.36 0.49
C LYS A 57 -9.56 6.42 -0.61
N SER A 58 -10.27 5.36 -0.23
CA SER A 58 -11.00 4.57 -1.22
C SER A 58 -12.07 5.47 -1.86
N GLU A 59 -12.11 5.51 -3.19
CA GLU A 59 -13.24 6.09 -3.91
C GLU A 59 -14.44 5.17 -3.65
N ARG A 60 -15.33 5.56 -2.73
CA ARG A 60 -16.52 4.80 -2.25
C ARG A 60 -17.48 4.29 -3.34
N ASN A 61 -17.23 4.61 -4.60
CA ASN A 61 -18.02 4.17 -5.75
C ASN A 61 -17.60 2.80 -6.31
N TYR A 62 -16.50 2.21 -5.82
CA TYR A 62 -16.11 0.85 -6.17
C TYR A 62 -16.46 -0.13 -5.05
N ALA A 63 -16.94 -1.32 -5.45
CA ALA A 63 -17.49 -2.36 -4.58
C ALA A 63 -16.67 -2.60 -3.29
N PRO A 64 -17.33 -2.83 -2.13
CA PRO A 64 -16.69 -2.92 -0.81
C PRO A 64 -15.63 -4.03 -0.67
N ASN A 65 -15.60 -5.00 -1.58
CA ASN A 65 -14.65 -6.13 -1.56
C ASN A 65 -13.41 -5.92 -2.44
N ARG A 66 -13.18 -4.73 -2.99
CA ARG A 66 -11.95 -4.45 -3.74
C ARG A 66 -10.90 -3.78 -2.84
N ILE A 67 -9.73 -4.41 -2.80
CA ILE A 67 -8.50 -3.93 -2.16
C ILE A 67 -7.64 -3.34 -3.26
N SER A 68 -7.34 -2.05 -3.17
CA SER A 68 -6.43 -1.35 -4.09
C SER A 68 -5.16 -0.95 -3.36
N VAL A 69 -4.03 -1.18 -4.02
CA VAL A 69 -2.69 -0.82 -3.52
C VAL A 69 -1.93 -0.08 -4.62
N TRP A 70 -1.21 0.96 -4.22
CA TRP A 70 -0.35 1.73 -5.11
C TRP A 70 1.11 1.52 -4.72
N MET A 71 1.93 1.23 -5.73
CA MET A 71 3.38 1.08 -5.59
C MET A 71 4.08 1.95 -6.63
N PRO A 72 5.33 2.40 -6.37
CA PRO A 72 6.13 3.09 -7.37
C PRO A 72 6.33 2.20 -8.61
N TYR A 73 6.23 2.80 -9.81
CA TYR A 73 6.36 2.08 -11.09
C TYR A 73 7.69 1.33 -11.22
N SER A 74 8.78 1.89 -10.68
CA SER A 74 10.10 1.24 -10.60
C SER A 74 10.06 -0.05 -9.78
N THR A 75 9.33 -0.09 -8.66
CA THR A 75 9.21 -1.27 -7.79
C THR A 75 8.46 -2.42 -8.48
N VAL A 76 7.45 -2.10 -9.30
CA VAL A 76 6.66 -3.11 -10.02
C VAL A 76 7.51 -3.80 -11.09
N MET A 77 8.30 -3.04 -11.88
CA MET A 77 9.11 -3.63 -12.95
C MET A 77 10.27 -4.50 -12.43
N TYR A 78 10.97 -4.09 -11.37
CA TYR A 78 12.15 -4.83 -10.90
C TYR A 78 11.81 -6.11 -10.12
N ARG A 79 10.59 -6.26 -9.59
CA ARG A 79 10.27 -7.34 -8.64
C ARG A 79 8.95 -8.09 -8.87
N MET A 80 8.00 -7.57 -9.64
CA MET A 80 6.75 -8.30 -9.97
C MET A 80 6.75 -8.89 -11.37
N VAL A 81 7.52 -8.33 -12.31
CA VAL A 81 7.63 -8.82 -13.71
C VAL A 81 8.88 -9.69 -13.93
N GLY A 82 9.75 -9.79 -12.92
CA GLY A 82 10.96 -10.60 -12.94
C GLY A 82 10.73 -12.05 -12.51
N LYS A 83 10.26 -12.86 -13.47
CA LYS A 83 9.95 -14.31 -13.47
C LYS A 83 8.57 -14.75 -12.98
#